data_AF-A0A1V5HXF5-F1
#
_entry.id   AF-A0A1V5HXF5-F1
#
_cell.length_a   1.000
_cell.length_b   1.000
_cell.length_c   1.000
_cell.angle_alpha   90.00
_cell.angle_beta   90.00
_cell.angle_gamma   90.00
#
_symmetry.space_group_name_H-M   'P 1'
#
loop_
_entity.id
_entity.type
_entity.pdbx_description
1 polymer ?
#
loop_
_entity_poly.entity_id
_entity_poly.type
_entity_poly.pdbx_seq_one_letter_code
_entity_poly.pdbx_strand_id
1 'polypeptide(L)' 'MEQKKITSLDDLRRIRERSRDLSSARSGGGTTVIVGMGTCGIAAGAREVLEEVMAELARRDLRDVAVQTTGCIRAD' A
#
# COMPACT_ATOMS: atom_id res chain seq x y z
N MET A 1 -9.89 16.15 -9.91
CA MET A 1 -9.06 14.94 -10.14
C MET A 1 -8.50 15.03 -11.54
N GLU A 2 -7.22 15.40 -11.65
CA GLU A 2 -6.56 15.59 -12.94
C GLU A 2 -6.17 14.22 -13.52
N GLN A 3 -6.89 13.75 -14.53
CA GLN A 3 -6.55 12.52 -15.24
C GLN A 3 -5.40 12.81 -16.22
N LYS A 4 -4.16 12.51 -15.82
CA LYS A 4 -3.00 12.60 -16.70
C LYS A 4 -3.08 11.49 -17.75
N LYS A 5 -3.41 11.85 -19.01
CA LYS A 5 -3.38 10.93 -20.16
C LYS A 5 -1.97 10.39 -20.35
N ILE A 6 -1.81 9.08 -20.23
CA ILE A 6 -0.58 8.37 -20.57
C ILE A 6 -0.36 8.52 -22.08
N THR A 7 0.66 9.27 -22.47
CA THR A 7 0.85 9.67 -23.88
C THR A 7 2.09 9.02 -24.50
N SER A 8 2.93 8.37 -23.71
CA SER A 8 4.15 7.73 -24.19
C SER A 8 4.41 6.36 -23.56
N LEU A 9 5.19 5.53 -24.26
CA LEU A 9 5.73 4.27 -23.71
C LEU A 9 6.65 4.51 -22.50
N ASP A 10 7.28 5.69 -22.39
CA ASP A 10 8.11 6.08 -21.25
C ASP A 10 7.25 6.31 -19.99
N ASP A 11 6.09 6.94 -20.13
CA ASP A 11 5.14 7.12 -19.02
C ASP A 11 4.65 5.77 -18.48
N LEU A 12 4.35 4.83 -19.37
CA LEU A 12 3.99 3.45 -19.01
C LEU A 12 5.14 2.74 -18.29
N ARG A 13 6.39 2.93 -18.74
CA ARG A 13 7.57 2.36 -18.08
C ARG A 13 7.75 2.94 -16.68
N ARG A 14 7.66 4.26 -16.51
CA ARG A 14 7.76 4.92 -15.20
C ARG A 14 6.66 4.50 -14.23
N ILE A 15 5.42 4.35 -14.70
CA ILE A 15 4.31 3.85 -13.88
C ILE A 15 4.56 2.38 -13.51
N ARG A 16 4.97 1.55 -14.47
CA ARG A 16 5.30 0.13 -14.24
C ARG A 16 6.43 -0.04 -13.22
N GLU A 17 7.51 0.73 -13.34
CA GLU A 17 8.64 0.70 -12.41
C GLU A 17 8.20 1.09 -11.00
N ARG A 18 7.47 2.21 -10.86
CA ARG A 18 6.88 2.62 -9.56
C ARG A 18 5.96 1.55 -8.97
N SER A 19 5.12 0.91 -9.79
CA SER A 19 4.22 -0.16 -9.33
C SER A 19 4.95 -1.46 -8.99
N ARG A 20 6.09 -1.72 -9.63
CA ARG A 20 6.92 -2.92 -9.39
C ARG A 20 7.69 -2.79 -8.09
N ASP A 21 8.23 -1.62 -7.79
CA ASP A 21 8.89 -1.35 -6.50
C ASP A 21 7.92 -1.52 -5.32
N LEU A 22 6.68 -1.03 -5.48
CA LEU A 22 5.60 -1.25 -4.51
C LEU A 22 5.18 -2.73 -4.35
N SER A 23 5.44 -3.56 -5.37
CA SER A 23 5.13 -4.99 -5.33
C SER A 23 6.27 -5.83 -4.74
N SER A 24 7.52 -5.36 -4.83
CA SER A 24 8.68 -6.02 -4.22
C SER A 24 8.62 -6.00 -2.68
N ALA A 25 7.96 -5.01 -2.07
CA ALA A 25 7.73 -4.95 -0.63
C ALA A 25 6.71 -5.99 -0.12
N ARG A 26 6.12 -6.81 -1.00
CA ARG A 26 5.04 -7.76 -0.66
C ARG A 26 5.50 -9.21 -0.50
N SER A 27 6.78 -9.51 -0.78
CA SER A 27 7.29 -10.87 -0.88
C SER A 27 8.61 -11.06 -0.13
N GLY A 28 8.60 -10.88 1.19
CA GLY A 28 9.66 -11.29 2.11
C GLY A 28 9.02 -12.04 3.27
N GLY A 29 9.55 -13.21 3.63
CA GLY A 29 9.08 -13.96 4.78
C GLY A 29 9.43 -13.22 6.07
N GLY A 30 8.51 -12.39 6.52
CA GLY A 30 8.65 -11.48 7.66
C GLY A 30 7.29 -11.08 8.22
N THR A 31 7.27 -10.07 9.09
CA THR A 31 6.05 -9.64 9.81
C THR A 31 5.00 -9.08 8.84
N THR A 32 3.74 -9.46 9.01
CA THR A 32 2.63 -8.94 8.19
C THR A 32 1.73 -8.02 9.01
N VAL A 33 1.51 -6.81 8.49
CA VAL A 33 0.54 -5.85 9.03
C VAL A 33 -0.69 -5.84 8.12
N ILE A 34 -1.85 -6.18 8.68
CA ILE A 34 -3.13 -6.15 7.95
C ILE A 34 -3.98 -5.01 8.48
N VAL A 35 -4.40 -4.11 7.59
CA VAL A 35 -5.28 -2.98 7.93
C VAL A 35 -6.71 -3.28 7.46
N GLY A 36 -7.66 -3.28 8.39
CA GLY A 36 -9.09 -3.43 8.10
C GLY A 36 -9.70 -2.15 7.53
N MET A 37 -9.97 -2.15 6.23
CA MET A 37 -10.48 -1.02 5.42
C MET A 37 -12.00 -1.10 5.18
N GLY A 38 -12.73 -1.86 5.99
CA GLY A 38 -14.19 -1.92 5.95
C GLY A 38 -14.82 -0.61 6.40
N THR A 39 -16.14 -0.47 6.28
CA THR A 39 -16.85 0.79 6.59
C THR A 39 -16.51 1.35 7.97
N CYS A 40 -16.52 0.50 9.00
CA CYS A 40 -16.15 0.91 10.36
C CYS A 40 -14.66 1.28 10.46
N GLY A 41 -13.79 0.57 9.72
CA GLY A 41 -12.36 0.85 9.70
C GLY A 41 -12.04 2.19 9.05
N ILE A 42 -12.65 2.48 7.90
CA ILE A 42 -12.52 3.79 7.23
C ILE A 42 -13.05 4.91 8.12
N ALA A 43 -14.22 4.72 8.74
CA ALA A 43 -14.78 5.71 9.66
C ALA A 43 -13.91 5.95 10.91
N ALA A 44 -13.16 4.94 11.35
CA ALA A 44 -12.21 5.02 12.46
C ALA A 44 -10.83 5.56 12.06
N GLY A 45 -10.61 5.90 10.79
CA GLY A 45 -9.33 6.47 10.31
C GLY A 45 -8.32 5.44 9.80
N ALA A 46 -8.78 4.33 9.22
CA ALA A 46 -7.88 3.29 8.70
C ALA A 46 -6.98 3.77 7.54
N ARG A 47 -7.36 4.83 6.82
CA ARG A 47 -6.52 5.41 5.74
C ARG A 47 -5.29 6.08 6.30
N GLU A 48 -5.48 6.90 7.32
CA GLU A 48 -4.45 7.65 8.02
C GLU A 48 -3.47 6.68 8.68
N VAL A 49 -3.98 5.61 9.29
CA VAL A 49 -3.16 4.51 9.84
C VAL A 49 -2.34 3.83 8.75
N LEU A 50 -2.93 3.50 7.61
CA LEU A 50 -2.23 2.85 6.51
C LEU A 50 -1.07 3.70 5.99
N GLU A 51 -1.30 4.99 5.79
CA GLU A 51 -0.30 5.94 5.32
C GLU A 51 0.86 6.08 6.32
N GLU A 52 0.54 6.23 7.61
CA GLU A 52 1.55 6.39 8.66
C GLU A 52 2.38 5.12 8.88
N VAL A 53 1.74 3.94 8.78
CA VAL A 53 2.45 2.66 8.82
C VAL A 53 3.45 2.56 7.67
N MET A 54 3.05 2.87 6.43
CA MET A 54 3.97 2.84 5.29
C MET A 54 5.11 3.85 5.46
N ALA A 55 4.80 5.06 5.94
CA ALA A 55 5.81 6.09 6.19
C ALA A 55 6.82 5.67 7.25
N GLU A 56 6.37 5.04 8.34
CA GLU A 56 7.26 4.57 9.41
C GLU A 56 8.15 3.41 8.98
N LEU A 57 7.62 2.46 8.20
CA LEU A 57 8.42 1.39 7.62
C LEU A 57 9.51 1.96 6.70
N ALA A 58 9.18 2.97 5.89
CA ALA A 58 10.15 3.65 5.04
C ALA A 58 11.20 4.42 5.87
N ARG A 59 10.79 5.14 6.94
CA ARG A 59 11.71 5.88 7.83
C ARG A 59 12.72 4.96 8.53
N ARG A 60 12.33 3.72 8.83
CA ARG A 60 13.17 2.72 9.50
C ARG A 60 13.91 1.80 8.53
N ASP A 61 13.76 1.99 7.23
CA ASP A 61 14.28 1.10 6.18
C ASP A 61 13.90 -0.38 6.40
N LEU A 62 12.69 -0.61 6.92
CA LEU A 62 12.16 -1.95 7.18
C LEU A 62 11.59 -2.53 5.89
N ARG A 63 12.37 -3.41 5.25
CA ARG A 63 12.01 -4.04 3.98
C ARG A 63 11.37 -5.42 4.12
N ASP A 64 11.40 -5.97 5.34
CA ASP A 64 10.89 -7.31 5.65
C ASP A 64 9.54 -7.27 6.39
N VAL A 65 8.75 -6.24 6.10
CA VAL A 65 7.38 -6.08 6.63
C VAL A 65 6.43 -5.91 5.46
N ALA A 66 5.49 -6.85 5.32
CA ALA A 66 4.44 -6.77 4.32
C ALA A 66 3.23 -6.02 4.89
N VAL A 67 2.73 -5.03 4.15
CA VAL A 67 1.48 -4.32 4.49
C VAL A 67 0.37 -4.76 3.54
N GLN A 68 -0.72 -5.28 4.10
CA GLN A 68 -1.89 -5.74 3.37
C GLN A 68 -3.15 -5.02 3.86
N THR A 69 -4.16 -4.96 3.00
CA THR A 69 -5.47 -4.40 3.33
C THR A 69 -6.54 -5.47 3.21
N THR A 70 -7.52 -5.46 4.11
CA THR A 70 -8.72 -6.29 4.05
C THR A 70 -9.97 -5.42 4.15
N GLY A 71 -11.15 -5.94 3.80
CA GLY A 71 -12.42 -5.25 3.96
C GLY A 71 -12.85 -5.23 5.43
N CYS A 72 -13.87 -6.00 5.79
CA CYS A 72 -14.28 -6.13 7.18
C CYS A 72 -13.46 -7.24 7.87
N ILE A 73 -12.97 -6.97 9.09
CA ILE A 73 -12.22 -7.94 9.91
C ILE A 73 -13.10 -9.09 10.44
N ARG A 74 -14.43 -8.95 10.42
CA ARG A 74 -15.38 -9.97 10.93
C ARG A 74 -16.25 -10.61 9.84
N ALA A 75 -15.89 -10.46 8.56
CA ALA A 75 -16.69 -11.01 7.45
C ALA A 75 -16.10 -12.30 6.85
N ASP A 76 -15.09 -12.86 7.51
CA ASP A 76 -14.53 -14.19 7.28
C ASP A 76 -15.33 -15.30 7.98
#